data_AF-A0A075FK97-F1
#
_entry.id   AF-A0A075FK97-F1
#
_cell.length_a   1.000
_cell.length_b   1.000
_cell.length_c   1.000
_cell.angle_alpha   90.00
_cell.angle_beta   90.00
_cell.angle_gamma   90.00
#
_symmetry.space_group_name_H-M   'P 1'
#
loop_
_entity.id
_entity.type
_entity.pdbx_description
1 polymer ?
#
loop_
_entity_poly.entity_id
_entity_poly.type
_entity_poly.pdbx_seq_one_letter_code
_entity_poly.pdbx_strand_id
1 'polypeptide(L)' 'MSQEERKLLQLMDERILNASPEELAKLQQDDINTQLDGIWFYDICNLSDQIQPKQDVTTNKLLSK' A
#
# COMPACT_ATOMS: atom_id res chain seq x y z
N MET A 1 10.06 -18.49 2.71
CA MET A 1 8.59 -18.37 2.72
C MET A 1 8.03 -18.97 4.00
N SER A 2 8.17 -18.22 5.10
CA SER A 2 7.52 -18.46 6.38
C SER A 2 6.02 -18.13 6.31
N GLN A 3 5.28 -18.36 7.40
CA GLN A 3 3.87 -17.95 7.45
C GLN A 3 3.71 -16.43 7.52
N GLU A 4 4.64 -15.76 8.19
CA GLU A 4 4.70 -14.32 8.38
C GLU A 4 4.96 -13.63 7.04
N GLU A 5 5.95 -14.12 6.28
CA GLU A 5 6.25 -13.60 4.95
C GLU A 5 5.05 -13.79 4.01
N ARG A 6 4.34 -14.93 4.08
CA ARG A 6 3.12 -15.14 3.28
C ARG A 6 1.99 -14.18 3.63
N LYS A 7 1.77 -13.90 4.91
CA LYS A 7 0.76 -12.94 5.36
C LYS A 7 1.10 -11.53 4.89
N LEU A 8 2.38 -11.15 4.92
CA LEU A 8 2.84 -9.85 4.43
C LEU A 8 2.55 -9.70 2.93
N LEU A 9 2.86 -10.72 2.12
CA LEU A 9 2.57 -10.72 0.69
C LEU A 9 1.06 -10.60 0.41
N GLN A 10 0.22 -11.31 1.17
CA GLN A 10 -1.24 -11.20 1.03
C GLN A 10 -1.78 -9.80 1.33
N LEU A 11 -1.24 -9.13 2.36
CA LEU A 11 -1.63 -7.76 2.69
C LEU A 11 -1.23 -6.76 1.59
N MET A 12 -0.07 -6.97 0.97
CA MET A 12 0.36 -6.14 -0.17
C MET A 12 -0.51 -6.37 -1.39
N ASP A 13 -0.87 -7.63 -1.68
CA ASP A 13 -1.74 -7.98 -2.81
C ASP A 13 -3.14 -7.34 -2.66
N GLU A 14 -3.75 -7.48 -1.49
CA GLU A 14 -5.01 -6.79 -1.13
C GLU A 14 -4.91 -5.27 -1.33
N ARG A 15 -3.79 -4.66 -0.95
CA ARG A 15 -3.60 -3.22 -1.12
C ARG A 15 -3.51 -2.83 -2.60
N ILE A 16 -2.77 -3.58 -3.42
CA ILE A 16 -2.64 -3.30 -4.85
C ILE A 16 -4.01 -3.43 -5.54
N LEU A 17 -4.77 -4.46 -5.19
CA LEU A 17 -6.10 -4.71 -5.75
C LEU A 17 -7.11 -3.61 -5.38
N ASN A 18 -6.98 -3.02 -4.19
CA ASN A 18 -7.87 -1.97 -3.69
C ASN A 18 -7.30 -0.54 -3.85
N ALA A 19 -6.13 -0.38 -4.47
CA ALA A 19 -5.48 0.92 -4.61
C ALA A 19 -6.28 1.83 -5.55
N SER A 20 -6.27 3.13 -5.26
CA SER A 20 -6.75 4.11 -6.24
C SER A 20 -5.85 4.14 -7.48
N PRO A 21 -6.34 4.56 -8.65
CA PRO A 21 -5.51 4.64 -9.86
C PRO A 21 -4.24 5.49 -9.70
N GLU A 22 -4.29 6.55 -8.88
CA GLU A 22 -3.12 7.40 -8.59
C GLU A 22 -2.08 6.66 -7.74
N GLU A 23 -2.52 5.93 -6.71
CA GLU A 23 -1.62 5.13 -5.87
C GLU A 23 -1.03 3.96 -6.67
N LEU A 24 -1.85 3.30 -7.49
CA LEU A 24 -1.39 2.21 -8.35
C LEU A 24 -0.34 2.68 -9.36
N ALA A 25 -0.52 3.87 -9.93
CA ALA A 25 0.47 4.47 -10.84
C ALA A 25 1.81 4.75 -10.15
N LYS A 26 1.79 5.22 -8.88
CA LYS A 26 3.02 5.40 -8.08
C LYS A 26 3.70 4.08 -7.80
N LEU A 27 2.94 3.07 -7.38
CA LEU A 27 3.48 1.72 -7.13
C LEU A 27 4.12 1.12 -8.39
N GLN A 28 3.48 1.28 -9.55
CA GLN A 28 4.04 0.84 -10.83
C GLN A 28 5.32 1.60 -11.21
N GLN A 29 5.34 2.91 -10.97
CA GLN A 29 6.52 3.72 -11.28
C GLN A 29 7.72 3.33 -10.39
N ASP A 30 7.47 3.09 -9.10
CA ASP A 30 8.49 2.64 -8.16
C ASP A 30 9.04 1.26 -8.57
N ASP A 31 8.17 0.30 -8.90
CA ASP A 31 8.57 -1.03 -9.39
C ASP A 31 9.43 -0.95 -10.66
N ILE A 32 9.04 -0.13 -11.65
CA ILE A 32 9.82 0.09 -12.87
C ILE A 32 11.21 0.65 -12.56
N ASN A 33 11.29 1.61 -11.63
CA ASN A 33 12.55 2.25 -11.27
C ASN A 33 13.51 1.28 -10.57
N THR A 34 12.99 0.36 -9.76
CA THR A 34 13.81 -0.57 -8.98
C THR A 34 14.09 -1.91 -9.66
N GLN A 35 13.27 -2.31 -10.64
CA GLN A 35 13.51 -3.53 -11.42
C GLN A 35 14.84 -3.51 -12.17
N LEU A 36 15.27 -2.33 -12.63
CA LEU A 36 16.57 -2.16 -13.29
C LEU A 36 17.75 -2.36 -12.34
N ASP A 37 17.53 -2.17 -11.03
CA ASP A 37 18.51 -2.40 -9.98
C ASP A 37 18.49 -3.86 -9.46
N GLY A 38 17.61 -4.71 -10.01
CA GLY A 38 17.43 -6.10 -9.59
C GLY A 38 16.79 -6.24 -8.21
N ILE A 39 16.17 -5.17 -7.71
CA ILE A 39 15.51 -5.13 -6.40
C ILE A 39 14.04 -5.50 -6.59
N TRP A 40 13.54 -6.41 -5.75
CA TRP A 40 12.15 -6.81 -5.81
C TRP A 40 11.28 -5.77 -5.11
N PHE A 41 10.13 -5.44 -5.70
CA PHE A 41 9.16 -4.50 -5.15
C PHE A 41 8.80 -4.78 -3.67
N TYR A 42 8.70 -6.05 -3.28
CA TYR A 42 8.36 -6.45 -1.91
C TYR A 42 9.45 -6.15 -0.87
N ASP A 43 10.69 -5.93 -1.30
CA ASP A 43 11.81 -5.57 -0.42
C ASP A 43 11.86 -4.06 -0.13
N ILE A 44 11.38 -3.26 -1.08
CA ILE A 44 11.39 -1.79 -1.03
C ILE A 44 10.07 -1.19 -0.58
N CYS A 45 8.98 -1.95 -0.68
CA CYS A 45 7.65 -1.49 -0.31
C CYS A 45 7.56 -1.43 1.22
N ASN A 46 8.14 -0.37 1.80
CA ASN A 46 8.05 -0.04 3.22
C ASN A 46 6.58 0.23 3.56
N LEU A 47 5.92 -0.81 4.06
CA LEU A 47 4.56 -0.72 4.59
C LEU A 47 4.48 0.34 5.71
N SER A 48 5.57 0.52 6.47
CA SER A 48 5.64 1.42 7.63
C SER A 48 5.40 2.90 7.31
N ASP A 49 5.86 3.41 6.16
CA ASP A 49 5.74 4.84 5.85
C ASP A 49 4.36 5.22 5.30
N GLN A 50 3.58 4.23 4.87
CA GLN A 50 2.24 4.44 4.31
C GLN A 50 1.12 3.90 5.19
N ILE A 51 1.43 3.26 6.33
CA ILE A 51 0.52 3.12 7.48
C ILE A 51 0.54 4.43 8.29
N GLN A 52 0.46 5.58 7.60
CA GLN A 52 -0.25 6.69 8.21
C GLN A 52 -1.72 6.35 7.99
N PRO A 53 -2.51 6.06 9.05
CA PRO A 53 -3.93 5.94 8.86
C PRO A 53 -4.35 7.27 8.25
N LYS A 54 -4.90 7.24 7.02
CA LYS A 54 -5.62 8.37 6.45
C LYS A 54 -6.86 8.53 7.32
N GLN A 55 -6.67 9.12 8.51
CA GLN A 55 -7.71 9.60 9.40
C GLN A 55 -8.27 10.85 8.74
N ASP A 56 -8.97 10.66 7.64
CA ASP A 56 -9.90 11.66 7.15
C ASP A 56 -11.16 10.93 6.64
N VAL A 57 -11.70 10.09 7.51
CA VAL A 57 -13.15 9.90 7.51
C VAL A 57 -13.70 11.10 8.26
N THR A 58 -13.95 12.18 7.50
CA THR A 58 -14.76 13.30 7.92
C THR A 58 -16.11 12.73 8.37
N THR A 59 -16.23 12.45 9.66
CA THR A 59 -17.51 12.17 10.29
C THR A 59 -18.24 13.50 10.37
N ASN A 60 -18.87 13.86 9.25
CA ASN A 60 -20.03 14.75 9.27
C ASN A 60 -21.16 14.03 10.02
N LYS A 61 -21.00 13.82 11.34
CA LYS A 61 -22.11 13.62 12.24
C LYS A 61 -22.73 14.99 12.45
N LEU A 62 -23.58 15.35 11.49
CA LEU A 62 -24.70 16.24 11.70
C LEU A 62 -25.56 15.63 12.82
N LEU A 63 -25.25 15.97 14.06
CA LEU A 63 -26.10 15.69 15.21
C LEU A 63 -26.95 16.93 15.44
N SER A 64 -27.96 17.10 14.59
CA SER A 64 -29.10 17.95 14.86
C SER A 64 -30.11 17.14 15.67
N LYS A 65 -30.28 17.48 16.94
CA LYS A 65 -31.54 17.49 17.69
C LYS A 65 -31.33 18.06 19.08
#